data_AF-A0A246DWK5-F1
#
_entry.id   AF-A0A246DWK5-F1
#
_cell.length_a   1.000
_cell.length_b   1.000
_cell.length_c   1.000
_cell.angle_alpha   90.00
_cell.angle_beta   90.00
_cell.angle_gamma   90.00
#
_symmetry.space_group_name_H-M   'P 1'
#
loop_
_entity.id
_entity.type
_entity.pdbx_description
1 polymer ?
#
loop_
_entity_poly.entity_id
_entity_poly.type
_entity_poly.pdbx_seq_one_letter_code
_entity_poly.pdbx_strand_id
1 'polypeptide(L)' 'MTKAAIVKSADLKRMAAVAKETGMRIEIEINGKIIRVSPDIPDNHKQQRVDMKPEDFTSLADWQAWRDQERAREAQRHS' A
#
# COMPACT_ATOMS: atom_id res chain seq x y z
N MET A 1 -12.31 33.28 16.53
CA MET A 1 -11.66 32.14 17.21
C MET A 1 -11.57 30.98 16.24
N THR A 2 -10.36 30.51 15.92
CA THR A 2 -10.16 29.26 15.15
C THR A 2 -10.35 28.08 16.09
N LYS A 3 -11.12 27.08 15.65
CA LYS A 3 -11.37 25.86 16.42
C LYS A 3 -10.04 25.18 16.74
N ALA A 4 -9.85 24.79 18.00
CA ALA A 4 -8.64 24.07 18.41
C ALA A 4 -8.47 22.78 17.58
N ALA A 5 -7.23 22.49 17.20
CA ALA A 5 -6.91 21.25 16.50
C ALA A 5 -7.26 20.04 17.39
N ILE A 6 -7.78 18.99 16.78
CA ILE A 6 -8.18 17.75 17.47
C ILE A 6 -6.96 17.07 18.13
N VAL A 7 -5.80 17.19 17.49
CA VAL A 7 -4.51 16.69 17.98
C VAL A 7 -3.49 17.82 17.88
N LYS A 8 -2.66 17.98 18.90
CA LYS A 8 -1.58 18.97 18.87
C LYS A 8 -0.49 18.52 17.90
N SER A 9 0.20 19.48 17.27
CA SER A 9 1.32 19.19 16.36
C SER A 9 2.44 18.38 17.04
N ALA A 10 2.70 18.62 18.32
CA ALA A 10 3.69 17.86 19.10
C ALA A 10 3.31 16.38 19.25
N ASP A 11 2.01 16.07 19.37
CA ASP A 11 1.54 14.70 19.53
C ASP A 11 1.61 13.94 18.20
N LEU A 12 1.25 14.59 17.09
CA LEU A 12 1.43 14.03 15.74
C LEU A 12 2.90 13.71 15.44
N LYS A 13 3.84 14.60 15.84
CA LYS A 13 5.28 14.34 15.68
C LYS A 13 5.74 13.12 16.48
N ARG A 14 5.25 12.95 17.71
CA ARG A 14 5.55 11.78 18.54
C ARG A 14 4.98 10.50 17.93
N MET A 15 3.73 10.52 17.46
CA MET A 15 3.13 9.39 16.76
C MET A 15 3.93 9.02 15.50
N ALA A 16 4.35 10.00 14.71
CA ALA A 16 5.17 9.76 13.52
C ALA A 16 6.53 9.14 13.86
N ALA A 17 7.18 9.58 14.94
CA ALA A 17 8.44 9.00 15.39
C ALA A 17 8.26 7.53 15.79
N VAL A 18 7.25 7.20 16.60
CA VAL A 18 6.95 5.83 17.01
C VAL A 18 6.57 4.96 15.83
N ALA A 19 5.72 5.45 14.91
CA ALA A 19 5.35 4.72 13.70
C ALA A 19 6.58 4.40 12.83
N LYS A 20 7.50 5.37 12.68
CA LYS A 20 8.75 5.17 11.94
C LYS A 20 9.68 4.16 12.61
N GLU A 21 9.82 4.22 13.93
CA GLU A 21 10.70 3.32 14.71
C GLU A 21 10.16 1.87 14.71
N THR A 22 8.86 1.72 14.89
CA THR A 22 8.21 0.40 14.97
C THR A 22 7.88 -0.20 13.61
N GLY A 23 7.85 0.61 12.55
CA GLY A 23 7.32 0.21 11.24
C GLY A 23 5.82 -0.08 11.24
N MET A 24 5.11 0.28 12.32
CA MET A 24 3.69 -0.01 12.49
C MET A 24 2.81 1.21 12.19
N ARG A 25 1.61 0.94 11.65
CA ARG A 25 0.54 1.94 11.58
C ARG A 25 -0.04 2.19 12.96
N ILE A 26 -0.20 3.47 13.31
CA ILE A 26 -0.87 3.90 14.54
C ILE A 26 -2.21 4.55 14.16
N GLU A 27 -3.29 4.09 14.79
CA GLU A 27 -4.62 4.66 14.65
C GLU A 27 -5.16 5.07 16.01
N ILE A 28 -5.71 6.28 16.08
CA ILE A 28 -6.42 6.77 17.27
C ILE A 28 -7.77 7.33 16.84
N GLU A 29 -8.79 7.03 17.64
CA GLU A 29 -10.13 7.56 17.45
C GLU A 29 -10.45 8.58 18.56
N ILE A 30 -10.85 9.78 18.16
CA ILE A 30 -11.21 10.87 19.08
C ILE A 30 -12.50 11.51 18.56
N ASN A 31 -13.56 11.49 19.37
CA ASN A 31 -14.86 12.10 19.03
C ASN A 31 -15.41 11.63 17.67
N GLY A 32 -15.31 10.32 17.37
CA GLY A 32 -15.76 9.72 16.11
C GLY A 32 -14.90 10.08 14.89
N LYS A 33 -13.70 10.65 15.10
CA LYS A 33 -12.73 10.95 14.03
C LYS A 33 -11.50 10.06 14.22
N ILE A 34 -11.11 9.39 13.15
CA ILE A 34 -9.92 8.54 13.13
C ILE A 34 -8.74 9.34 12.59
N ILE A 35 -7.66 9.42 13.38
CA ILE A 35 -6.36 9.92 12.93
C ILE A 35 -5.46 8.71 12.69
N ARG A 36 -4.92 8.61 11.47
CA ARG A 36 -4.01 7.52 11.07
C ARG A 36 -2.63 8.07 10.74
N VAL A 37 -1.60 7.44 11.29
CA VAL A 37 -0.20 7.72 10.97
C VAL A 37 0.41 6.40 10.52
N SER A 38 0.80 6.33 9.25
CA SER A 38 1.51 5.18 8.70
C SER A 38 2.96 5.57 8.42
N PRO A 39 3.94 4.71 8.75
CA PRO A 39 5.30 4.92 8.31
C PRO A 39 5.36 4.80 6.78
N ASP A 40 6.30 5.51 6.17
CA ASP A 40 6.64 5.31 4.77
C ASP A 40 7.43 4.01 4.66
N ILE A 41 6.70 2.91 4.50
CA ILE A 41 7.27 1.58 4.29
C ILE A 41 7.57 1.49 2.79
N PRO A 42 8.84 1.29 2.38
CA PRO A 42 9.13 1.07 0.97
C PRO A 42 8.30 -0.11 0.47
N ASP A 43 7.69 0.07 -0.69
CA ASP A 43 6.75 -0.87 -1.30
C ASP A 43 7.49 -2.06 -1.94
N ASN A 44 8.31 -2.73 -1.13
CA ASN A 44 9.16 -3.86 -1.50
C ASN A 44 8.41 -5.21 -1.44
N HIS A 45 7.18 -5.21 -0.93
CA HIS A 45 6.29 -6.39 -0.89
C HIS A 45 5.34 -6.47 -2.08
N LYS A 46 5.25 -5.45 -2.93
CA LYS A 46 4.63 -5.63 -4.23
C LYS A 46 5.51 -6.59 -5.01
N GLN A 47 4.94 -7.74 -5.39
CA GLN A 47 5.56 -8.62 -6.38
C GLN A 47 5.95 -7.74 -7.56
N GLN A 48 7.25 -7.56 -7.75
CA GLN A 48 7.79 -6.81 -8.87
C GLN A 48 7.17 -7.47 -10.11
N ARG A 49 6.43 -6.69 -10.90
CA ARG A 49 5.89 -7.21 -12.15
C ARG A 49 7.10 -7.58 -12.99
N VAL A 50 7.37 -8.88 -13.06
CA VAL A 50 8.32 -9.38 -14.03
C VAL A 50 7.60 -9.24 -15.36
N ASP A 51 8.00 -8.26 -16.15
CA ASP A 51 7.53 -8.10 -17.53
C ASP A 51 8.10 -9.26 -18.36
N MET A 52 7.46 -10.43 -18.23
CA MET A 52 7.83 -11.63 -18.97
C MET A 52 7.46 -11.45 -20.43
N LYS A 53 8.44 -11.61 -21.31
CA LYS A 53 8.26 -11.63 -22.76
C LYS A 53 7.90 -13.04 -23.21
N PRO A 54 7.29 -13.20 -24.40
CA PRO A 54 7.01 -14.54 -24.96
C PRO A 54 8.25 -15.45 -25.02
N GLU A 55 9.43 -14.86 -25.20
CA GLU A 55 10.73 -15.55 -25.25
C GLU A 55 11.16 -16.16 -23.91
N ASP A 56 10.58 -15.71 -22.79
CA ASP A 56 10.91 -16.20 -21.45
C ASP A 56 10.19 -17.52 -21.10
N PHE A 57 9.31 -18.02 -21.97
CA PHE A 57 8.51 -19.23 -21.75
C PHE A 57 9.08 -20.42 -22.53
N THR A 58 9.12 -21.59 -21.87
CA THR A 58 9.61 -22.84 -22.46
C THR A 58 8.60 -23.52 -23.39
N SER A 59 7.34 -23.08 -23.36
CA SER A 59 6.28 -23.60 -24.24
C SER A 59 5.19 -22.56 -24.53
N LEU A 60 4.47 -22.74 -25.64
CA LEU A 60 3.31 -21.91 -26.01
C LEU A 60 2.19 -22.00 -24.95
N ALA A 61 1.99 -23.17 -24.36
CA ALA A 61 0.95 -23.40 -23.35
C ALA A 61 1.23 -22.58 -22.08
N ASP A 62 2.49 -22.51 -21.65
CA ASP A 62 2.90 -21.73 -20.47
C ASP A 62 2.68 -20.22 -20.71
N TRP A 63 3.02 -19.74 -21.90
CA TRP A 63 2.79 -18.34 -22.29
C TRP A 63 1.29 -18.00 -22.34
N GLN A 64 0.47 -18.87 -22.91
CA GLN A 64 -0.99 -18.65 -22.98
C GLN A 64 -1.61 -18.60 -21.58
N ALA A 65 -1.25 -19.54 -20.70
CA ALA A 65 -1.75 -19.57 -19.33
C ALA A 65 -1.38 -18.29 -18.55
N TRP A 66 -0.16 -17.78 -18.71
CA TRP A 66 0.25 -16.50 -18.13
C TRP A 66 -0.55 -15.32 -18.69
N ARG A 67 -0.75 -15.26 -20.00
CA ARG A 67 -1.48 -14.15 -20.64
C ARG A 67 -2.95 -14.10 -20.21
N ASP A 68 -3.57 -15.25 -20.01
CA ASP A 68 -4.94 -15.36 -19.52
C ASP A 68 -5.06 -14.86 -18.07
N GLN A 69 -4.08 -15.15 -17.21
CA GLN A 69 -4.02 -14.60 -15.86
C GLN A 69 -3.86 -13.08 -15.86
N GLU A 70 -3.01 -12.52 -16.73
CA GLU A 70 -2.86 -11.06 -16.85
C GLU A 70 -4.17 -10.39 -17.30
N ARG A 71 -4.89 -10.96 -18.28
CA ARG A 71 -6.21 -10.44 -18.71
C ARG A 71 -7.24 -10.43 -17.57
N ALA A 72 -7.27 -11.47 -16.74
CA ALA A 72 -8.16 -11.53 -15.58
C ALA A 72 -7.82 -10.45 -14.53
N ARG A 73 -6.52 -10.18 -14.31
CA ARG A 73 -6.06 -9.10 -13.43
C ARG A 73 -6.39 -7.71 -13.98
N GLU A 74 -6.25 -7.49 -15.29
CA GLU A 74 -6.65 -6.25 -15.95
C GLU A 74 -8.15 -5.98 -15.76
N ALA A 75 -9.00 -7.00 -15.92
CA ALA A 75 -10.44 -6.88 -15.72
C ALA A 75 -10.81 -6.47 -14.28
N GLN A 76 -10.14 -7.03 -13.27
CA GLN A 76 -10.37 -6.68 -11.85
C GLN A 76 -9.93 -5.26 -11.47
N ARG A 77 -9.04 -4.63 -12.25
CA ARG A 77 -8.60 -3.25 -12.01
C ARG A 77 -9.55 -2.19 -12.57
N HIS A 78 -10.39 -2.59 -13.54
CA HIS A 78 -11.31 -1.70 -14.23
C HIS A 78 -12.76 -1.81 -13.75
N SER A 79 -13.02 -2.62 -12.71
CA SER A 79 -14.28 -2.69 -11.95
C SER A 79 -14.21 -1.85 -10.68
#